data_AF-A0A4R3K6J3-F1
#
_entry.id   AF-A0A4R3K6J3-F1
#
_cell.length_a   1.000
_cell.length_b   1.000
_cell.length_c   1.000
_cell.angle_alpha   90.00
_cell.angle_beta   90.00
_cell.angle_gamma   90.00
#
_symmetry.space_group_name_H-M   'P 1'
#
loop_
_entity.id
_entity.type
_entity.pdbx_description
1 polymer ?
#
loop_
_entity_poly.entity_id
_entity_poly.type
_entity_poly.pdbx_seq_one_letter_code
_entity_poly.pdbx_strand_id
1 'polypeptide(L)'
;MAKLTAKQQRFVEEYLIDLNATQAAIRAGYSPGTAKDIGCQNLAKLNISDAIAKKMAERSKRTGINQDRVVQELARVAFVNMGELVDPKDGSIRSNATDDDLACIESVKVKQSDSDTGSSTEREVKVASKLKALELLGKHLGMWNDKLNVNLNLPVFYEGEEDIEE
;
A
#
# COMPACT_ATOMS: atom_id res chain seq x y z
N MET A 1 -7.35 31.13 13.41
CA MET A 1 -6.55 30.61 12.28
C MET A 1 -6.79 31.50 11.06
N ALA A 2 -5.74 31.87 10.33
CA ALA A 2 -5.90 32.68 9.11
C ALA A 2 -6.66 31.89 8.04
N LYS A 3 -7.66 32.53 7.42
CA LYS A 3 -8.49 31.94 6.37
C LYS A 3 -7.61 31.64 5.14
N LEU A 4 -7.72 30.43 4.59
CA LEU A 4 -7.03 30.05 3.36
C LEU A 4 -7.52 30.88 2.17
N THR A 5 -6.60 31.28 1.30
CA THR A 5 -6.96 31.86 0.01
C THR A 5 -7.51 30.78 -0.93
N ALA A 6 -8.24 31.18 -1.99
CA ALA A 6 -8.79 30.24 -2.96
C ALA A 6 -7.69 29.35 -3.61
N LYS A 7 -6.52 29.92 -3.92
CA LYS A 7 -5.38 29.15 -4.45
C LYS A 7 -4.80 28.18 -3.43
N GLN A 8 -4.69 28.58 -2.16
CA GLN A 8 -4.21 27.69 -1.10
C GLN A 8 -5.21 26.56 -0.83
N GLN A 9 -6.51 26.85 -0.87
CA GLN A 9 -7.55 25.83 -0.71
C GLN A 9 -7.50 24.82 -1.87
N ARG A 10 -7.34 25.29 -3.11
CA ARG A 10 -7.15 24.41 -4.26
C ARG A 10 -5.88 23.58 -4.14
N PHE A 11 -4.78 24.17 -3.67
CA PHE A 11 -3.54 23.44 -3.39
C PHE A 11 -3.76 22.29 -2.40
N VAL A 12 -4.47 22.53 -1.30
CA VAL A 12 -4.81 21.47 -0.32
C VAL A 12 -5.60 20.34 -0.98
N GLU A 13 -6.60 20.66 -1.79
CA GLU A 13 -7.43 19.67 -2.49
C GLU A 13 -6.60 18.83 -3.47
N GLU A 14 -5.77 19.48 -4.28
CA GLU A 14 -4.92 18.81 -5.26
C GLU A 14 -3.80 18.00 -4.62
N TYR A 15 -3.27 18.43 -3.47
CA TYR A 15 -2.23 17.71 -2.73
C TYR A 15 -2.75 16.39 -2.15
N LEU A 16 -4.01 16.33 -1.71
CA LEU A 16 -4.59 15.12 -1.12
C LEU A 16 -4.90 14.01 -2.15
N ILE A 17 -4.71 14.27 -3.44
CA ILE A 17 -4.89 13.29 -4.52
C ILE A 17 -3.69 12.34 -4.57
N ASP A 18 -2.48 12.89 -4.63
CA ASP A 18 -1.24 12.15 -4.92
C ASP A 18 -0.09 12.46 -3.94
N LEU A 19 -0.31 13.34 -2.96
CA LEU A 19 0.69 13.83 -2.00
C LEU A 19 1.92 14.45 -2.69
N ASN A 20 1.76 14.96 -3.91
CA ASN A 20 2.81 15.61 -4.67
C ASN A 20 2.67 17.13 -4.61
N ALA A 21 3.55 17.80 -3.86
CA ALA A 21 3.49 19.24 -3.64
C ALA A 21 3.65 20.05 -4.93
N THR A 22 4.58 19.65 -5.81
CA THR A 22 4.85 20.36 -7.06
C THR A 22 3.65 20.27 -7.99
N GLN A 23 3.11 19.06 -8.19
CA GLN A 23 1.95 18.86 -9.06
C GLN A 23 0.69 19.50 -8.50
N ALA A 24 0.50 19.46 -7.18
CA ALA A 24 -0.57 20.18 -6.51
C ALA A 24 -0.50 21.68 -6.73
N ALA A 25 0.70 22.28 -6.71
CA ALA A 25 0.89 23.70 -6.99
C ALA A 25 0.54 24.04 -8.45
N ILE A 26 0.96 23.21 -9.42
CA ILE A 26 0.60 23.41 -10.84
C ILE A 26 -0.92 23.37 -11.02
N ARG A 27 -1.59 22.32 -10.51
CA ARG A 27 -3.05 22.15 -10.61
C ARG A 27 -3.83 23.23 -9.86
N ALA A 28 -3.24 23.80 -8.81
CA ALA A 28 -3.81 24.94 -8.08
C ALA A 28 -3.63 26.30 -8.77
N GLY A 29 -2.99 26.34 -9.95
CA GLY A 29 -2.81 27.55 -10.75
C GLY A 29 -1.63 28.42 -10.31
N TYR A 30 -0.59 27.82 -9.73
CA TYR A 30 0.71 28.47 -9.58
C TYR A 30 1.56 28.30 -10.85
N SER A 31 2.56 29.17 -11.04
CA SER A 31 3.43 29.11 -12.21
C SER A 31 4.22 27.78 -12.21
N PRO A 32 4.25 27.03 -13.32
CA PRO A 32 5.02 25.79 -13.42
C PRO A 32 6.51 25.98 -13.09
N GLY A 33 7.09 27.12 -13.48
CA GLY A 33 8.51 27.41 -13.24
C GLY A 33 8.88 27.57 -11.76
N THR A 34 7.92 27.91 -10.90
CA THR A 34 8.12 28.10 -9.45
C THR A 34 7.30 27.13 -8.59
N ALA A 35 6.60 26.18 -9.22
CA ALA A 35 5.67 25.27 -8.55
C ALA A 35 6.35 24.40 -7.48
N LYS A 36 7.61 24.01 -7.73
CA LYS A 36 8.41 23.24 -6.76
C LYS A 36 8.61 24.03 -5.47
N ASP A 37 9.11 25.26 -5.58
CA ASP A 37 9.41 26.10 -4.41
C ASP A 37 8.13 26.53 -3.70
N ILE A 38 7.09 26.89 -4.45
CA ILE A 38 5.79 27.26 -3.90
C ILE A 38 5.14 26.07 -3.19
N GLY A 39 5.26 24.86 -3.75
CA GLY A 39 4.76 23.64 -3.12
C GLY A 39 5.38 23.43 -1.74
N CYS A 40 6.71 23.49 -1.64
CA CYS A 40 7.43 23.40 -0.38
C CYS A 40 7.03 24.53 0.61
N GLN A 41 6.96 25.77 0.14
CA GLN A 41 6.55 26.91 0.97
C GLN A 41 5.11 26.76 1.48
N ASN A 42 4.20 26.26 0.66
CA ASN A 42 2.81 26.04 1.07
C ASN A 42 2.72 24.95 2.14
N LEU A 43 3.48 23.86 2.02
CA LEU A 43 3.53 22.83 3.06
C LEU A 43 4.13 23.33 4.39
N ALA A 44 5.07 24.28 4.33
CA ALA A 44 5.67 24.87 5.53
C ALA A 44 4.74 25.84 6.28
N LYS A 45 3.68 26.36 5.63
CA LYS A 45 2.74 27.29 6.25
C LYS A 45 1.77 26.54 7.16
N LEU A 46 1.76 26.90 8.44
CA LEU A 46 0.95 26.24 9.48
C LEU A 46 -0.54 26.15 9.10
N ASN A 47 -1.13 27.23 8.58
CA ASN A 47 -2.55 27.24 8.20
C ASN A 47 -2.90 26.29 7.04
N ILE A 48 -1.95 26.00 6.15
CA ILE A 48 -2.13 25.03 5.05
C ILE A 48 -1.90 23.62 5.59
N SER A 49 -0.84 23.42 6.37
CA SER A 49 -0.52 22.14 7.02
C SER A 49 -1.68 21.65 7.90
N ASP A 50 -2.24 22.53 8.74
CA ASP A 50 -3.40 22.23 9.59
C ASP A 50 -4.63 21.81 8.77
N ALA A 51 -4.85 22.47 7.62
CA ALA A 51 -5.96 22.14 6.73
C ALA A 51 -5.78 20.79 6.03
N ILE A 52 -4.55 20.46 5.63
CA ILE A 52 -4.19 19.14 5.10
C ILE A 52 -4.43 18.08 6.17
N ALA A 53 -3.89 18.28 7.37
CA ALA A 53 -4.04 17.35 8.49
C ALA A 53 -5.52 17.11 8.84
N LYS A 54 -6.32 18.18 8.90
CA LYS A 54 -7.77 18.09 9.14
C LYS A 54 -8.48 17.27 8.07
N LYS A 55 -8.25 17.56 6.78
CA LYS A 55 -8.88 16.81 5.68
C LYS A 55 -8.40 15.36 5.61
N MET A 56 -7.13 15.08 5.92
CA MET A 56 -6.61 13.71 6.04
C MET A 56 -7.33 12.95 7.17
N ALA A 57 -7.49 13.58 8.34
CA ALA A 57 -8.21 12.99 9.46
C ALA A 57 -9.70 12.76 9.13
N GLU A 58 -10.37 13.70 8.46
CA GLU A 58 -11.75 13.52 7.98
C GLU A 58 -11.88 12.38 6.98
N ARG A 59 -10.94 12.28 6.02
CA ARG A 59 -10.90 11.16 5.06
C ARG A 59 -10.70 9.84 5.79
N SER A 60 -9.76 9.77 6.73
CA SER A 60 -9.50 8.57 7.52
C SER A 60 -10.70 8.16 8.37
N LYS A 61 -11.40 9.12 9.01
CA LYS A 61 -12.64 8.86 9.73
C LYS A 61 -13.75 8.34 8.81
N ARG A 62 -13.92 8.93 7.62
CA ARG A 62 -14.98 8.57 6.68
C ARG A 62 -14.75 7.20 6.04
N THR A 63 -13.52 6.86 5.67
CA THR A 63 -13.20 5.56 5.08
C THR A 63 -12.95 4.50 6.14
N GLY A 64 -12.62 4.91 7.36
CA GLY A 64 -12.12 4.01 8.41
C GLY A 64 -10.79 3.38 8.06
N ILE A 65 -10.08 3.84 7.02
CA ILE A 65 -8.80 3.29 6.56
C ILE A 65 -7.68 4.22 7.00
N ASN A 66 -6.72 3.68 7.74
CA ASN A 66 -5.47 4.33 8.12
C ASN A 66 -4.32 3.29 8.09
N GLN A 67 -3.10 3.75 8.32
CA GLN A 67 -1.91 2.90 8.29
C GLN A 67 -2.03 1.72 9.27
N ASP A 68 -2.46 1.98 10.50
CA ASP A 68 -2.64 0.96 11.53
C ASP A 68 -3.63 -0.12 11.10
N ARG A 69 -4.77 0.27 10.51
CA ARG A 69 -5.78 -0.67 10.01
C ARG A 69 -5.23 -1.51 8.87
N VAL A 70 -4.51 -0.92 7.92
CA VAL A 70 -3.89 -1.69 6.83
C VAL A 70 -2.92 -2.72 7.38
N VAL A 71 -2.10 -2.35 8.36
CA VAL A 71 -1.18 -3.27 9.05
C VAL A 71 -1.94 -4.37 9.79
N GLN A 72 -3.03 -4.04 10.48
CA GLN A 72 -3.88 -5.01 11.17
C GLN A 72 -4.51 -6.02 10.20
N GLU A 73 -5.08 -5.57 9.08
CA GLU A 73 -5.66 -6.48 8.08
C GLU A 73 -4.60 -7.39 7.43
N LEU A 74 -3.42 -6.84 7.13
CA LEU A 74 -2.30 -7.66 6.64
C LEU A 74 -1.84 -8.67 7.70
N ALA A 75 -1.79 -8.29 8.98
CA ALA A 75 -1.42 -9.18 10.07
C ALA A 75 -2.42 -10.33 10.23
N ARG A 76 -3.73 -10.07 10.12
CA ARG A 76 -4.77 -11.11 10.14
C ARG A 76 -4.50 -12.17 9.07
N VAL A 77 -4.28 -11.76 7.81
CA VAL A 77 -3.96 -12.69 6.71
C VAL A 77 -2.62 -13.40 6.92
N ALA A 78 -1.60 -12.68 7.43
CA ALA A 78 -0.28 -13.26 7.67
C ALA A 78 -0.31 -14.33 8.76
N PHE A 79 -1.16 -14.18 9.77
CA PHE A 79 -1.15 -15.00 10.99
C PHE A 79 -2.40 -15.87 11.16
N VAL A 80 -3.35 -15.86 10.22
CA VAL A 80 -4.52 -16.76 10.26
C VAL A 80 -4.09 -18.23 10.43
N ASN A 81 -4.78 -18.93 11.32
CA ASN A 81 -4.52 -20.33 11.63
C ASN A 81 -5.59 -21.22 11.00
N MET A 82 -5.22 -21.99 9.96
CA MET A 82 -6.14 -22.91 9.30
C MET A 82 -6.70 -23.98 10.24
N GLY A 83 -5.97 -24.37 11.29
CA GLY A 83 -6.43 -25.34 12.28
C GLY A 83 -7.55 -24.80 13.18
N GLU A 84 -7.67 -23.49 13.33
CA GLU A 84 -8.77 -22.84 14.05
C GLU A 84 -9.90 -22.40 13.12
N LEU A 85 -9.64 -22.34 11.81
CA LEU A 85 -10.62 -21.92 10.80
C LEU A 85 -11.38 -23.10 10.19
N VAL A 86 -10.71 -24.22 9.95
CA VAL A 86 -11.24 -25.37 9.19
C VAL A 86 -11.24 -26.63 10.07
N ASP A 87 -12.32 -27.40 10.03
CA ASP A 87 -12.38 -28.72 10.64
C ASP A 87 -11.52 -29.71 9.82
N PRO A 88 -10.47 -30.32 10.42
CA PRO A 88 -9.62 -31.27 9.71
C PRO A 88 -10.33 -32.56 9.28
N LYS A 89 -11.53 -32.85 9.80
CA LYS A 89 -12.28 -34.07 9.49
C LYS A 89 -13.04 -33.99 8.18
N ASP A 90 -13.67 -32.85 7.89
CA ASP A 90 -14.61 -32.70 6.77
C ASP A 90 -14.39 -31.44 5.91
N GLY A 91 -13.37 -30.65 6.24
CA GLY A 91 -13.01 -29.42 5.54
C GLY A 91 -14.04 -28.29 5.69
N SER A 92 -14.98 -28.39 6.64
CA SER A 92 -15.95 -27.33 6.91
C SER A 92 -15.31 -26.18 7.68
N ILE A 93 -15.88 -24.98 7.53
CA ILE A 93 -15.47 -23.83 8.35
C ILE A 93 -16.02 -24.06 9.76
N ARG A 94 -15.16 -23.92 10.77
CA ARG A 94 -15.58 -24.11 12.16
C ARG A 94 -16.57 -23.05 12.58
N SER A 95 -17.58 -23.45 13.36
CA SER A 95 -18.62 -22.53 13.87
C SER A 95 -18.11 -21.50 14.88
N ASN A 96 -16.95 -21.77 15.50
CA ASN A 96 -16.29 -20.86 16.42
C ASN A 96 -15.19 -20.00 15.77
N ALA A 97 -15.05 -20.04 14.43
CA ALA A 97 -14.12 -19.17 13.71
C ALA A 97 -14.50 -17.70 13.94
N THR A 98 -13.50 -16.85 14.17
CA THR A 98 -13.74 -15.43 14.44
C THR A 98 -14.03 -14.67 13.14
N ASP A 99 -14.68 -13.51 13.24
CA ASP A 99 -14.91 -12.63 12.07
C ASP A 99 -13.58 -12.26 11.37
N ASP A 100 -12.49 -12.15 12.13
CA ASP A 100 -11.16 -11.85 11.62
C ASP A 100 -10.58 -13.02 10.80
N ASP A 101 -10.81 -14.26 11.23
CA ASP A 101 -10.39 -15.45 10.48
C ASP A 101 -11.21 -15.63 9.21
N LEU A 102 -12.53 -15.39 9.29
CA LEU A 102 -13.45 -15.47 8.16
C LEU A 102 -13.12 -14.43 7.09
N ALA A 103 -12.74 -13.22 7.50
CA ALA A 103 -12.31 -12.15 6.59
C ALA A 103 -11.06 -12.51 5.77
N CYS A 104 -10.27 -13.50 6.21
CA CYS A 104 -9.10 -13.98 5.49
C CYS A 104 -9.42 -14.97 4.36
N ILE A 105 -10.68 -15.46 4.26
CA ILE A 105 -11.08 -16.43 3.24
C ILE A 105 -11.16 -15.74 1.87
N GLU A 106 -10.38 -16.24 0.91
CA GLU A 106 -10.38 -15.78 -0.48
C GLU A 106 -11.44 -16.51 -1.31
N SER A 107 -11.62 -17.82 -1.07
CA SER A 107 -12.65 -18.61 -1.76
C SER A 107 -13.00 -19.89 -1.00
N VAL A 108 -14.25 -20.32 -1.16
CA VAL A 108 -14.77 -21.60 -0.69
C VAL A 108 -15.38 -22.33 -1.87
N LYS A 109 -14.95 -23.57 -2.13
CA LYS A 109 -15.57 -24.45 -3.12
C LYS A 109 -16.13 -25.68 -2.42
N VAL A 110 -17.36 -26.03 -2.78
CA VAL A 110 -18.03 -27.24 -2.32
C VAL A 110 -18.48 -28.01 -3.56
N LYS A 111 -18.03 -29.25 -3.69
CA LYS A 111 -18.50 -30.17 -4.73
C LYS A 111 -19.26 -31.31 -4.06
N GLN A 112 -20.49 -31.52 -4.50
CA GLN A 112 -21.31 -32.65 -4.07
C GLN A 112 -21.46 -33.58 -5.26
N SER A 113 -21.25 -34.87 -5.02
CA SER A 113 -21.53 -35.92 -5.99
C SER A 113 -22.43 -36.95 -5.33
N ASP A 114 -23.58 -37.18 -5.96
CA ASP A 114 -24.53 -38.22 -5.58
C ASP A 114 -24.41 -39.38 -6.58
N SER A 115 -24.23 -40.58 -6.06
CA SER A 115 -24.17 -41.82 -6.83
C SER A 115 -25.09 -42.88 -6.20
N ASP A 116 -25.47 -43.89 -6.97
CA ASP A 116 -26.31 -45.01 -6.48
C ASP A 116 -25.68 -45.75 -5.27
N THR A 117 -24.40 -45.54 -4.99
CA THR A 117 -23.65 -46.20 -3.90
C THR A 117 -23.31 -45.26 -2.73
N GLY A 118 -23.72 -43.99 -2.77
CA GLY A 118 -23.49 -43.02 -1.71
C GLY A 118 -23.28 -41.59 -2.23
N SER A 119 -23.28 -40.64 -1.30
CA SER A 119 -22.97 -39.23 -1.55
C SER A 119 -21.60 -38.87 -1.00
N SER A 120 -20.85 -38.02 -1.73
CA SER A 120 -19.57 -37.47 -1.31
C SER A 120 -19.59 -35.95 -1.40
N THR A 121 -18.98 -35.29 -0.40
CA THR A 121 -18.82 -33.83 -0.39
C THR A 121 -17.35 -33.49 -0.26
N GLU A 122 -16.80 -32.82 -1.26
CA GLU A 122 -15.44 -32.27 -1.26
C GLU A 122 -15.51 -30.76 -0.95
N ARG A 123 -14.69 -30.29 0.00
CA ARG A 123 -14.60 -28.87 0.37
C ARG A 123 -13.17 -28.38 0.22
N GLU A 124 -13.02 -27.23 -0.43
CA GLU A 124 -11.74 -26.51 -0.56
C GLU A 124 -11.92 -25.11 0.02
N VAL A 125 -11.16 -24.79 1.07
CA VAL A 125 -11.11 -23.45 1.69
C VAL A 125 -9.75 -22.84 1.38
N LYS A 126 -9.75 -21.73 0.65
CA LYS A 126 -8.53 -20.97 0.33
C LYS A 126 -8.55 -19.66 1.09
N VAL A 127 -7.48 -19.38 1.83
CA VAL A 127 -7.24 -18.08 2.45
C VAL A 127 -6.38 -17.20 1.54
N ALA A 128 -6.49 -15.89 1.74
CA ALA A 128 -5.66 -14.91 1.05
C ALA A 128 -4.16 -15.19 1.26
N SER A 129 -3.33 -14.67 0.34
CA SER A 129 -1.91 -15.00 0.30
C SER A 129 -1.15 -14.53 1.56
N LYS A 130 -0.93 -15.47 2.48
CA LYS A 130 -0.10 -15.30 3.69
C LYS A 130 1.30 -14.80 3.36
N LEU A 131 1.93 -15.37 2.33
CA LEU A 131 3.28 -14.98 1.92
C LEU A 131 3.31 -13.52 1.46
N LYS A 132 2.29 -13.07 0.70
CA LYS A 132 2.23 -11.68 0.26
C LYS A 132 2.00 -10.71 1.41
N ALA A 133 1.15 -11.10 2.37
CA ALA A 133 0.92 -10.30 3.57
C ALA A 133 2.21 -10.12 4.39
N LEU A 134 2.97 -11.20 4.60
CA LEU A 134 4.27 -11.15 5.29
C LEU A 134 5.29 -10.28 4.53
N GLU A 135 5.35 -10.40 3.21
CA GLU A 135 6.21 -9.56 2.35
C GLU A 135 5.88 -8.06 2.49
N LEU A 136 4.60 -7.70 2.53
CA LEU A 136 4.21 -6.30 2.70
C LEU A 136 4.50 -5.80 4.12
N LEU A 137 4.27 -6.63 5.14
CA LEU A 137 4.53 -6.28 6.54
C LEU A 137 6.00 -6.06 6.83
N GLY A 138 6.89 -6.97 6.44
CA GLY A 138 8.30 -6.74 6.67
C GLY A 138 8.87 -5.59 5.81
N LYS A 139 8.25 -5.23 4.66
CA LYS A 139 8.66 -4.07 3.86
C LYS A 139 8.32 -2.80 4.63
N HIS A 140 7.13 -2.78 5.24
CA HIS A 140 6.73 -1.74 6.15
C HIS A 140 7.66 -1.63 7.38
N LEU A 141 8.18 -2.75 7.90
CA LEU A 141 9.15 -2.79 8.99
C LEU A 141 10.61 -2.54 8.56
N GLY A 142 10.89 -2.40 7.27
CA GLY A 142 12.25 -2.22 6.75
C GLY A 142 13.15 -3.47 6.86
N MET A 143 12.56 -4.67 6.93
CA MET A 143 13.30 -5.94 7.03
C MET A 143 14.02 -6.32 5.73
N TRP A 144 13.52 -5.86 4.58
CA TRP A 144 14.16 -6.07 3.28
C TRP A 144 15.08 -4.91 2.94
N ASN A 145 16.27 -5.25 2.42
CA ASN A 145 17.25 -4.28 1.97
C ASN A 145 17.32 -4.32 0.44
N ASP A 146 16.73 -3.32 -0.22
CA ASP A 146 16.71 -3.22 -1.68
C ASP A 146 18.00 -2.62 -2.27
N LYS A 147 19.08 -2.52 -1.47
CA LYS A 147 20.37 -2.01 -1.95
C LYS A 147 21.00 -2.99 -2.95
N LEU A 148 20.94 -2.62 -4.22
CA LEU A 148 21.76 -3.20 -5.29
C LEU A 148 23.25 -2.97 -4.97
N ASN A 149 23.99 -4.05 -4.68
CA ASN A 149 25.45 -4.03 -4.67
C ASN A 149 25.95 -4.08 -6.11
N VAL A 150 26.24 -2.92 -6.69
CA VAL A 150 26.76 -2.80 -8.05
C VAL A 150 28.28 -2.65 -8.00
N ASN A 151 29.00 -3.76 -8.10
CA ASN A 151 30.44 -3.76 -8.39
C ASN A 151 30.62 -3.73 -9.92
N LEU A 152 30.55 -2.54 -10.52
CA LEU A 152 30.88 -2.36 -11.94
C LEU A 152 32.38 -2.14 -12.08
N ASN A 153 33.10 -3.18 -12.51
CA ASN A 153 34.48 -3.04 -12.98
C ASN A 153 34.46 -2.61 -14.45
N LEU A 154 34.13 -1.33 -14.70
CA LEU A 154 34.11 -0.77 -16.05
C LEU A 154 35.57 -0.49 -16.50
N PRO A 155 36.08 -1.16 -17.54
CA PRO A 155 37.35 -0.79 -18.13
C PRO A 155 37.23 0.62 -18.73
N VAL A 156 38.06 1.55 -18.25
CA VAL A 156 38.20 2.89 -18.80
C VAL A 156 39.05 2.76 -20.06
N PHE A 157 38.44 2.92 -21.23
CA PHE A 157 39.16 3.06 -22.49
C PHE A 157 39.50 4.55 -22.69
N TYR A 158 40.79 4.88 -22.73
CA TYR A 158 41.25 6.19 -23.18
C TYR A 158 41.37 6.13 -24.71
N GLU A 159 40.45 6.78 -25.42
CA GLU A 159 40.67 7.13 -26.83
C GLU A 159 41.13 8.58 -26.88
N GLY A 160 42.40 8.78 -27.26
CA GLY A 160 42.95 10.11 -27.50
C GLY A 160 44.46 10.17 -27.32
N GLU A 161 45.20 9.65 -28.30
CA GLU A 161 46.57 10.12 -28.61
C GLU A 161 46.92 9.69 -30.05
N GLU A 162 46.26 10.31 -31.03
CA GLU A 162 46.80 10.47 -32.39
C GLU A 162 46.58 11.93 -32.77
N ASP A 163 47.45 12.80 -32.25
CA ASP A 163 47.82 14.10 -32.81
C ASP A 163 49.03 14.62 -32.02
N ILE A 164 50.17 13.95 -32.20
CA ILE A 164 51.49 14.54 -31.96
C ILE A 164 52.31 14.26 -33.22
N GLU A 165 52.07 15.08 -34.25
CA GLU A 165 52.95 15.15 -35.42
C GLU A 165 54.34 15.65 -34.98
N GLU A 166 55.37 14.96 -35.49
CA GLU A 166 56.80 15.26 -35.37
C GLU A 166 57.20 16.53 -36.14
#